data_AF-A0A6N3DGV0-F1
#
_entry.id   AF-A0A6N3DGV0-F1
#
_cell.length_a   1.000
_cell.length_b   1.000
_cell.length_c   1.000
_cell.angle_alpha   90.00
_cell.angle_beta   90.00
_cell.angle_gamma   90.00
#
_symmetry.space_group_name_H-M   'P 1'
#
loop_
_entity.id
_entity.type
_entity.pdbx_description
1 polymer ?
#
loop_
_entity_poly.entity_id
_entity_poly.type
_entity_poly.pdbx_seq_one_letter_code
_entity_poly.pdbx_strand_id
1 'polypeptide(L)'
;MKKTALVIMAAGIGSRFGGGIKQLEPVGPGGEIIMDYSIHDALEAGFDRIVFVIRHDLEKDFREVIGDRIEKIAPVSYAFQELDDIPSGFTVPQDRKKPWGTGQAVLSVRDIVNEPFLVINADDYYGKEVFQKIHDYMTGDMDENAPVYDICMGGFILANTLSDNGGVTRGVCEVGEDEILRAVRETYNIIKTAEGLTASDKEGNPVTVREDQHVSMNMWGLTPAFIKELERGFPEFLSGLKEGDLKSEYLLPTIIDQMIKDGRARVKVLETRDHWFGVTYKEDKEGVAESIRALISQGVYPEKLFQ
;
A
#
# COMPACT_ATOMS: atom_id res chain seq x y z
N MET A 1 -6.68 24.91 -1.71
CA MET A 1 -6.82 23.44 -1.85
C MET A 1 -6.47 22.82 -0.51
N LYS A 2 -7.13 21.71 -0.16
CA LYS A 2 -6.75 20.93 1.03
C LYS A 2 -5.33 20.39 0.81
N LYS A 3 -4.50 20.40 1.85
CA LYS A 3 -3.18 19.75 1.76
C LYS A 3 -3.36 18.24 1.82
N THR A 4 -2.50 17.49 1.13
CA THR A 4 -2.50 16.03 1.17
C THR A 4 -1.08 15.48 1.32
N ALA A 5 -0.97 14.31 1.95
CA ALA A 5 0.31 13.61 2.11
C ALA A 5 0.31 12.24 1.42
N LEU A 6 1.45 11.84 0.88
CA LEU A 6 1.70 10.46 0.48
C LEU A 6 2.45 9.73 1.61
N VAL A 7 1.86 8.67 2.15
CA VAL A 7 2.45 7.78 3.15
C VAL A 7 2.92 6.49 2.46
N ILE A 8 4.21 6.23 2.47
CA ILE A 8 4.82 5.05 1.84
C ILE A 8 5.27 4.06 2.92
N MET A 9 4.67 2.88 2.93
CA MET A 9 5.00 1.81 3.87
C MET A 9 6.24 1.04 3.42
N ALA A 10 7.38 1.42 3.98
CA ALA A 10 8.71 0.89 3.66
C ALA A 10 9.33 0.06 4.81
N ALA A 11 8.67 -0.07 5.96
CA ALA A 11 9.19 -0.82 7.11
C ALA A 11 9.31 -2.33 6.88
N GLY A 12 8.62 -2.87 5.87
CA GLY A 12 8.75 -4.26 5.43
C GLY A 12 10.02 -4.54 4.62
N ILE A 13 10.72 -3.49 4.19
CA ILE A 13 11.88 -3.60 3.30
C ILE A 13 13.00 -4.40 3.99
N GLY A 14 13.58 -5.37 3.28
CA GLY A 14 14.67 -6.23 3.76
C GLY A 14 14.26 -7.50 4.52
N SER A 15 12.99 -7.68 4.88
CA SER A 15 12.50 -8.89 5.57
C SER A 15 12.31 -10.09 4.63
N ARG A 16 11.99 -9.84 3.35
CA ARG A 16 11.69 -10.90 2.35
C ARG A 16 12.93 -11.58 1.76
N PHE A 17 14.13 -10.99 1.87
CA PHE A 17 15.35 -11.46 1.17
C PHE A 17 16.62 -11.54 2.03
N GLY A 18 16.49 -11.63 3.36
CA GLY A 18 17.61 -12.03 4.24
C GLY A 18 18.55 -10.91 4.71
N GLY A 19 18.01 -9.74 5.08
CA GLY A 19 18.73 -8.72 5.85
C GLY A 19 19.52 -7.74 4.98
N GLY A 20 18.87 -6.64 4.60
CA GLY A 20 19.47 -5.51 3.89
C GLY A 20 18.47 -4.87 2.91
N ILE A 21 18.77 -3.65 2.46
CA ILE A 21 17.94 -2.83 1.55
C ILE A 21 17.92 -3.38 0.09
N LYS A 22 18.21 -4.66 -0.14
CA LYS A 22 18.25 -5.28 -1.49
C LYS A 22 16.95 -5.20 -2.29
N GLN A 23 15.85 -4.71 -1.71
CA GLN A 23 14.60 -4.42 -2.43
C GLN A 23 14.56 -3.02 -3.07
N LEU A 24 15.44 -2.08 -2.69
CA LEU A 24 15.59 -0.78 -3.36
C LEU A 24 16.64 -0.86 -4.48
N GLU A 25 16.56 -1.90 -5.31
CA GLU A 25 17.44 -2.00 -6.47
C GLU A 25 16.91 -1.15 -7.63
N PRO A 26 17.80 -0.52 -8.42
CA PRO A 26 17.39 0.25 -9.59
C PRO A 26 16.66 -0.61 -10.63
N VAL A 27 15.59 -0.03 -11.17
CA VAL A 27 14.77 -0.54 -12.28
C VAL A 27 14.72 0.44 -13.46
N GLY A 28 14.97 1.73 -13.21
CA GLY A 28 15.06 2.77 -14.22
C GLY A 28 16.48 2.99 -14.76
N PRO A 29 16.62 3.51 -15.99
CA PRO A 29 17.92 3.74 -16.62
C PRO A 29 18.75 4.87 -15.95
N GLY A 30 18.12 5.76 -15.19
CA GLY A 30 18.78 6.79 -14.38
C GLY A 30 19.19 6.33 -12.98
N GLY A 31 18.94 5.06 -12.62
CA GLY A 31 19.16 4.54 -11.28
C GLY A 31 17.93 4.58 -10.39
N GLU A 32 16.76 4.92 -10.95
CA GLU A 32 15.49 4.99 -10.23
C GLU A 32 15.04 3.61 -9.77
N ILE A 33 14.47 3.56 -8.57
CA ILE A 33 13.79 2.41 -7.99
C ILE A 33 12.28 2.55 -8.19
N ILE A 34 11.49 1.50 -7.97
CA ILE A 34 10.02 1.55 -8.13
C ILE A 34 9.40 2.74 -7.37
N MET A 35 9.83 2.97 -6.13
CA MET A 35 9.31 4.03 -5.27
C MET A 35 9.49 5.44 -5.87
N ASP A 36 10.51 5.67 -6.69
CA ASP A 36 10.70 6.97 -7.36
C ASP A 36 9.54 7.29 -8.31
N TYR A 37 9.01 6.29 -9.01
CA TYR A 37 7.88 6.46 -9.92
C TYR A 37 6.62 6.82 -9.15
N SER A 38 6.34 6.12 -8.04
CA SER A 38 5.20 6.45 -7.17
C SER A 38 5.30 7.86 -6.58
N ILE A 39 6.49 8.31 -6.20
CA ILE A 39 6.70 9.68 -5.71
C ILE A 39 6.54 10.69 -6.83
N HIS A 40 7.09 10.42 -8.02
CA HIS A 40 6.94 11.28 -9.19
C HIS A 40 5.47 11.48 -9.56
N ASP A 41 4.71 10.39 -9.68
CA ASP A 41 3.28 10.43 -10.02
C ASP A 41 2.45 11.14 -8.95
N ALA A 42 2.75 10.93 -7.67
CA ALA A 42 2.07 11.63 -6.59
C ALA A 42 2.37 13.14 -6.59
N LEU A 43 3.62 13.54 -6.77
CA LEU A 43 3.98 14.96 -6.84
C LEU A 43 3.35 15.63 -8.07
N GLU A 44 3.26 14.93 -9.20
CA GLU A 44 2.58 15.43 -10.38
C GLU A 44 1.06 15.54 -10.19
N ALA A 45 0.44 14.57 -9.50
CA ALA A 45 -0.98 14.60 -9.15
C ALA A 45 -1.33 15.76 -8.19
N GLY A 46 -0.37 16.23 -7.39
CA GLY A 46 -0.51 17.41 -6.52
C GLY A 46 -0.31 17.16 -5.03
N PHE A 47 0.18 15.99 -4.62
CA PHE A 47 0.47 15.71 -3.20
C PHE A 47 1.55 16.67 -2.65
N ASP A 48 1.32 17.24 -1.46
CA ASP A 48 2.15 18.32 -0.90
C ASP A 48 3.44 17.82 -0.23
N ARG A 49 3.44 16.59 0.27
CA ARG A 49 4.58 16.01 0.99
C ARG A 49 4.58 14.49 1.04
N ILE A 50 5.75 13.94 1.35
CA ILE A 50 5.99 12.50 1.45
C ILE A 50 6.28 12.13 2.91
N VAL A 51 5.74 11.01 3.37
CA VAL A 51 5.99 10.43 4.69
C VAL A 51 6.43 8.98 4.51
N PHE A 52 7.69 8.69 4.84
CA PHE A 52 8.20 7.33 4.81
C PHE A 52 7.97 6.65 6.15
N VAL A 53 7.32 5.49 6.14
CA VAL A 53 7.24 4.61 7.32
C VAL A 53 8.33 3.56 7.19
N ILE A 54 9.37 3.64 8.00
CA ILE A 54 10.55 2.74 7.96
C ILE A 54 10.80 2.11 9.33
N ARG A 55 11.91 1.40 9.48
CA ARG A 55 12.44 0.95 10.78
C ARG A 55 13.76 1.65 11.07
N HIS A 56 14.09 1.85 12.34
CA HIS A 56 15.33 2.52 12.73
C HIS A 56 16.58 1.77 12.24
N ASP A 57 16.56 0.44 12.18
CA ASP A 57 17.69 -0.37 11.68
C ASP A 57 18.00 -0.13 10.20
N LEU A 58 17.05 0.43 9.44
CA LEU A 58 17.18 0.71 8.00
C LEU A 58 17.37 2.19 7.69
N GLU A 59 17.24 3.10 8.67
CA GLU A 59 17.14 4.54 8.41
C GLU A 59 18.32 5.07 7.60
N LYS A 60 19.54 4.73 8.00
CA LYS A 60 20.75 5.23 7.36
C LYS A 60 20.80 4.82 5.88
N ASP A 61 20.68 3.52 5.60
CA ASP A 61 20.73 3.00 4.24
C ASP A 61 19.54 3.54 3.41
N PHE A 62 18.37 3.72 4.02
CA PHE A 62 17.19 4.26 3.34
C PHE A 62 17.37 5.72 2.93
N ARG A 63 17.94 6.54 3.82
CA ARG A 63 18.29 7.93 3.52
C ARG A 63 19.30 8.04 2.38
N GLU A 64 20.36 7.22 2.43
CA GLU A 64 21.39 7.20 1.39
C GLU A 64 20.84 6.77 0.01
N VAL A 65 19.90 5.82 -0.02
CA VAL A 65 19.36 5.29 -1.29
C VAL A 65 18.29 6.19 -1.91
N ILE A 66 17.36 6.72 -1.10
CA ILE A 66 16.21 7.48 -1.60
C ILE A 66 15.89 8.73 -0.78
N GLY A 67 15.96 8.68 0.55
CA GLY A 67 15.51 9.79 1.40
C GLY A 67 16.17 11.13 1.07
N ASP A 68 17.51 11.15 0.99
CA ASP A 68 18.31 12.36 0.78
C ASP A 68 18.06 13.01 -0.59
N ARG A 69 17.67 12.22 -1.62
CA ARG A 69 17.32 12.78 -2.94
C ARG A 69 15.91 13.35 -2.97
N ILE A 70 14.95 12.68 -2.34
CA ILE A 70 13.55 13.13 -2.32
C ILE A 70 13.39 14.39 -1.45
N GLU A 71 14.14 14.49 -0.36
CA GLU A 71 14.18 15.69 0.50
C GLU A 71 14.58 16.99 -0.24
N LYS A 72 15.28 16.88 -1.38
CA LYS A 72 15.64 18.03 -2.22
C LYS A 72 14.50 18.48 -3.14
N ILE A 73 13.48 17.66 -3.30
CA ILE A 73 12.41 17.81 -4.30
C ILE A 73 11.08 18.14 -3.62
N ALA A 74 10.80 17.51 -2.46
CA ALA A 74 9.57 17.70 -1.72
C ALA A 74 9.82 17.66 -0.20
N PRO A 75 8.90 18.22 0.62
CA PRO A 75 8.95 18.02 2.06
C PRO A 75 8.82 16.52 2.39
N VAL A 76 9.72 16.02 3.22
CA VAL A 76 9.74 14.61 3.66
C VAL A 76 9.64 14.55 5.18
N SER A 77 8.93 13.55 5.69
CA SER A 77 8.94 13.16 7.10
C SER A 77 9.17 11.66 7.23
N TYR A 78 9.67 11.21 8.38
CA TYR A 78 9.92 9.81 8.67
C TYR A 78 9.13 9.40 9.91
N ALA A 79 8.41 8.29 9.78
CA ALA A 79 7.79 7.57 10.87
C ALA A 79 8.47 6.21 11.03
N PHE A 80 8.45 5.68 12.25
CA PHE A 80 9.16 4.45 12.58
C PHE A 80 8.18 3.38 13.07
N GLN A 81 8.11 2.27 12.35
CA GLN A 81 7.34 1.10 12.74
C GLN A 81 8.23 0.16 13.56
N GLU A 82 8.18 0.29 14.87
CA GLU A 82 8.95 -0.56 15.79
C GLU A 82 8.05 -1.60 16.48
N LEU A 83 8.63 -2.73 16.88
CA LEU A 83 7.87 -3.78 17.57
C LEU A 83 7.38 -3.34 18.95
N ASP A 84 8.12 -2.45 19.61
CA ASP A 84 7.84 -1.90 20.93
C ASP A 84 7.01 -0.61 20.91
N ASP A 85 6.66 -0.07 19.72
CA ASP A 85 5.65 0.97 19.57
C ASP A 85 4.24 0.36 19.73
N ILE A 86 3.93 -0.01 20.98
CA ILE A 86 2.67 -0.61 21.41
C ILE A 86 2.06 0.17 22.60
N PRO A 87 0.73 0.11 22.79
CA PRO A 87 0.05 0.82 23.88
C PRO A 87 0.54 0.40 25.26
N SER A 88 0.45 1.32 26.22
CA SER A 88 0.77 1.03 27.62
C SER A 88 -0.05 -0.15 28.16
N GLY A 89 0.60 -1.04 28.91
CA GLY A 89 -0.02 -2.25 29.46
C GLY A 89 0.17 -3.51 28.62
N PHE A 90 0.75 -3.39 27.42
CA PHE A 90 1.14 -4.53 26.58
C PHE A 90 2.67 -4.70 26.55
N THR A 91 3.12 -5.91 26.24
CA THR A 91 4.54 -6.25 26.08
C THR A 91 4.73 -7.05 24.79
N VAL A 92 5.83 -6.80 24.09
CA VAL A 92 6.21 -7.57 22.91
C VAL A 92 6.52 -9.02 23.31
N PRO A 93 5.91 -10.04 22.68
CA PRO A 93 6.30 -11.43 22.91
C PRO A 93 7.79 -11.65 22.60
N GLN A 94 8.50 -12.35 23.48
CA GLN A 94 9.97 -12.46 23.44
C GLN A 94 10.54 -12.89 22.08
N ASP A 95 9.86 -13.79 21.37
CA ASP A 95 10.31 -14.35 20.09
C ASP A 95 9.68 -13.68 18.87
N ARG A 96 8.89 -12.62 19.06
CA ARG A 96 8.25 -11.93 17.94
C ARG A 96 9.31 -11.14 17.17
N LYS A 97 9.46 -11.49 15.89
CA LYS A 97 10.30 -10.77 14.92
C LYS A 97 9.49 -10.15 13.78
N LYS A 98 8.26 -10.62 13.59
CA LYS A 98 7.38 -10.16 12.52
C LYS A 98 6.74 -8.82 12.93
N PRO A 99 6.80 -7.78 12.08
CA PRO A 99 6.09 -6.52 12.32
C PRO A 99 4.62 -6.72 12.66
N TRP A 100 3.99 -5.75 13.30
CA TRP A 100 2.58 -5.87 13.68
C TRP A 100 1.61 -5.72 12.51
N GLY A 101 2.06 -5.29 11.32
CA GLY A 101 1.25 -5.22 10.11
C GLY A 101 1.03 -3.79 9.58
N THR A 102 0.30 -3.66 8.48
CA THR A 102 0.09 -2.37 7.79
C THR A 102 -0.74 -1.37 8.59
N GLY A 103 -1.65 -1.84 9.45
CA GLY A 103 -2.40 -0.99 10.37
C GLY A 103 -1.48 -0.32 11.39
N GLN A 104 -0.49 -1.05 11.93
CA GLN A 104 0.51 -0.44 12.81
C GLN A 104 1.44 0.50 12.05
N ALA A 105 1.82 0.16 10.81
CA ALA A 105 2.62 1.03 9.96
C ALA A 105 1.94 2.41 9.79
N VAL A 106 0.64 2.45 9.51
CA VAL A 106 -0.10 3.72 9.44
C VAL A 106 -0.26 4.36 10.82
N LEU A 107 -0.46 3.59 11.89
CA LEU A 107 -0.52 4.15 13.25
C LEU A 107 0.79 4.86 13.67
N SER A 108 1.93 4.48 13.11
CA SER A 108 3.22 5.16 13.36
C SER A 108 3.25 6.62 12.89
N VAL A 109 2.35 7.04 11.99
CA VAL A 109 2.28 8.43 11.49
C VAL A 109 1.40 9.36 12.35
N ARG A 110 0.86 8.88 13.48
CA ARG A 110 -0.14 9.58 14.33
C ARG A 110 0.26 10.97 14.80
N ASP A 111 1.55 11.21 15.04
CA ASP A 111 2.07 12.50 15.50
C ASP A 111 2.63 13.36 14.36
N ILE A 112 2.54 12.86 13.12
CA ILE A 112 3.18 13.43 11.93
C ILE A 112 2.15 13.88 10.89
N VAL A 113 1.07 13.10 10.69
CA VAL A 113 0.07 13.33 9.64
C VAL A 113 -1.22 13.89 10.24
N ASN A 114 -1.59 15.08 9.79
CA ASN A 114 -2.76 15.84 10.27
C ASN A 114 -3.71 16.27 9.14
N GLU A 115 -3.43 15.84 7.91
CA GLU A 115 -4.18 16.10 6.69
C GLU A 115 -4.59 14.78 6.02
N PRO A 116 -5.57 14.78 5.09
CA PRO A 116 -5.87 13.60 4.28
C PRO A 116 -4.62 13.04 3.61
N PHE A 117 -4.49 11.72 3.61
CA PHE A 117 -3.29 11.06 3.15
C PHE A 117 -3.57 9.79 2.35
N LEU A 118 -2.73 9.53 1.36
CA LEU A 118 -2.74 8.31 0.57
C LEU A 118 -1.70 7.34 1.13
N VAL A 119 -2.10 6.11 1.42
CA VAL A 119 -1.20 5.03 1.84
C VAL A 119 -0.91 4.12 0.66
N ILE A 120 0.37 3.82 0.43
CA ILE A 120 0.84 2.85 -0.57
C ILE A 120 1.94 1.93 -0.03
N ASN A 121 2.15 0.81 -0.71
CA ASN A 121 3.33 -0.03 -0.51
C ASN A 121 4.57 0.61 -1.16
N ALA A 122 5.76 0.18 -0.71
CA ALA A 122 7.05 0.69 -1.18
C ALA A 122 7.60 -0.02 -2.43
N ASP A 123 7.15 -1.25 -2.68
CA ASP A 123 7.70 -2.20 -3.68
C ASP A 123 6.79 -2.41 -4.89
N ASP A 124 5.73 -1.61 -5.00
CA ASP A 124 4.69 -1.69 -6.01
C ASP A 124 4.70 -0.47 -6.93
N TYR A 125 4.60 -0.70 -8.23
CA TYR A 125 4.27 0.31 -9.22
C TYR A 125 2.75 0.32 -9.44
N TYR A 126 2.14 1.49 -9.26
CA TYR A 126 0.69 1.68 -9.33
C TYR A 126 0.21 2.31 -10.65
N GLY A 127 1.08 3.07 -11.33
CA GLY A 127 0.70 3.86 -12.50
C GLY A 127 0.10 5.21 -12.15
N LYS A 128 0.07 6.10 -13.14
CA LYS A 128 -0.11 7.54 -12.97
C LYS A 128 -1.57 7.96 -12.82
N GLU A 129 -2.49 7.27 -13.52
CA GLU A 129 -3.91 7.62 -13.55
C GLU A 129 -4.53 7.52 -12.14
N VAL A 130 -4.16 6.49 -11.38
CA VAL A 130 -4.72 6.25 -10.05
C VAL A 130 -4.32 7.32 -9.02
N PHE A 131 -3.09 7.85 -9.08
CA PHE A 131 -2.67 8.93 -8.18
C PHE A 131 -3.50 10.20 -8.42
N GLN A 132 -3.73 10.55 -9.69
CA GLN A 132 -4.59 11.69 -10.05
C GLN A 132 -6.01 11.50 -9.54
N LYS A 133 -6.63 10.34 -9.82
CA LYS A 133 -8.01 10.05 -9.39
C LYS A 133 -8.18 10.12 -7.87
N ILE A 134 -7.23 9.54 -7.13
CA ILE A 134 -7.27 9.58 -5.66
C ILE A 134 -7.08 11.01 -5.15
N HIS A 135 -6.11 11.75 -5.70
CA HIS A 135 -5.87 13.12 -5.30
C HIS A 135 -7.10 14.02 -5.55
N ASP A 136 -7.74 13.88 -6.72
CA ASP A 136 -8.94 14.62 -7.08
C ASP A 136 -10.09 14.31 -6.11
N TYR A 137 -10.32 13.04 -5.78
CA TYR A 137 -11.31 12.65 -4.79
C TYR A 137 -11.00 13.23 -3.40
N MET A 138 -9.75 13.08 -2.93
CA MET A 138 -9.32 13.54 -1.61
C MET A 138 -9.45 15.06 -1.43
N THR A 139 -9.23 15.83 -2.50
CA THR A 139 -9.24 17.29 -2.44
C THR A 139 -10.59 17.92 -2.83
N GLY A 140 -11.39 17.23 -3.64
CA GLY A 140 -12.67 17.69 -4.17
C GLY A 140 -13.90 17.10 -3.48
N ASP A 141 -13.93 15.78 -3.31
CA ASP A 141 -15.15 15.04 -2.94
C ASP A 141 -15.15 14.52 -1.50
N MET A 142 -13.97 14.22 -0.94
CA MET A 142 -13.82 13.60 0.38
C MET A 142 -14.30 14.53 1.50
N ASP A 143 -15.32 14.06 2.24
CA ASP A 143 -15.87 14.75 3.40
C ASP A 143 -15.35 14.18 4.72
N GLU A 144 -14.38 14.88 5.32
CA GLU A 144 -13.79 14.54 6.61
C GLU A 144 -14.77 14.67 7.80
N ASN A 145 -15.91 15.35 7.61
CA ASN A 145 -16.94 15.53 8.62
C ASN A 145 -18.17 14.65 8.38
N ALA A 146 -18.10 13.74 7.42
CA ALA A 146 -19.18 12.80 7.14
C ALA A 146 -19.52 11.97 8.41
N PRO A 147 -20.79 11.54 8.56
CA PRO A 147 -21.22 10.74 9.72
C PRO A 147 -20.54 9.36 9.80
N VAL A 148 -19.99 8.90 8.68
CA VAL A 148 -19.17 7.70 8.54
C VAL A 148 -17.83 8.10 7.92
N TYR A 149 -16.78 7.31 8.13
CA TYR A 149 -15.49 7.56 7.50
C TYR A 149 -15.62 7.53 5.98
N ASP A 150 -15.40 8.67 5.32
CA ASP A 150 -15.35 8.77 3.86
C ASP A 150 -13.92 8.53 3.38
N ILE A 151 -13.73 7.41 2.68
CA ILE A 151 -12.44 6.84 2.29
C ILE A 151 -12.50 6.56 0.79
N CYS A 152 -11.34 6.53 0.12
CA CYS A 152 -11.24 6.00 -1.23
C CYS A 152 -10.13 4.96 -1.37
N MET A 153 -10.16 4.21 -2.45
CA MET A 153 -9.09 3.29 -2.82
C MET A 153 -8.86 3.25 -4.33
N GLY A 154 -7.64 2.90 -4.73
CA GLY A 154 -7.36 2.54 -6.11
C GLY A 154 -7.95 1.16 -6.43
N GLY A 155 -8.91 1.12 -7.36
CA GLY A 155 -9.54 -0.12 -7.83
C GLY A 155 -8.87 -0.61 -9.11
N PHE A 156 -8.01 -1.61 -9.00
CA PHE A 156 -7.29 -2.17 -10.16
C PHE A 156 -8.08 -3.29 -10.80
N ILE A 157 -7.99 -3.44 -12.12
CA ILE A 157 -8.57 -4.59 -12.83
C ILE A 157 -7.70 -5.82 -12.58
N LEU A 158 -8.26 -6.93 -12.07
CA LEU A 158 -7.48 -8.12 -11.70
C LEU A 158 -6.52 -8.57 -12.80
N ALA A 159 -6.99 -8.64 -14.05
CA ALA A 159 -6.18 -9.04 -15.21
C ALA A 159 -4.88 -8.24 -15.37
N ASN A 160 -4.87 -6.98 -14.94
CA ASN A 160 -3.72 -6.07 -15.03
C ASN A 160 -2.77 -6.19 -13.83
N THR A 161 -3.02 -7.13 -12.91
CA THR A 161 -2.22 -7.31 -11.69
C THR A 161 -1.63 -8.72 -11.55
N LEU A 162 -1.79 -9.58 -12.56
CA LEU A 162 -1.32 -10.97 -12.51
C LEU A 162 0.19 -11.04 -12.77
N SER A 163 0.83 -12.13 -12.34
CA SER A 163 2.23 -12.43 -12.63
C SER A 163 2.33 -13.66 -13.53
N ASP A 164 3.25 -13.64 -14.50
CA ASP A 164 3.59 -14.80 -15.31
C ASP A 164 4.46 -15.82 -14.54
N ASN A 165 5.05 -15.42 -13.41
CA ASN A 165 6.00 -16.21 -12.63
C ASN A 165 5.36 -17.02 -11.50
N GLY A 166 4.05 -16.89 -11.24
CA GLY A 166 3.37 -17.67 -10.22
C GLY A 166 2.07 -17.08 -9.70
N GLY A 167 1.52 -17.73 -8.67
CA GLY A 167 0.27 -17.30 -8.03
C GLY A 167 0.43 -16.05 -7.20
N VAL A 168 -0.50 -15.11 -7.35
CA VAL A 168 -0.52 -13.85 -6.60
C VAL A 168 -1.61 -13.84 -5.53
N THR A 169 -1.44 -12.98 -4.53
CA THR A 169 -2.47 -12.72 -3.49
C THR A 169 -3.06 -11.32 -3.72
N ARG A 170 -4.37 -11.21 -3.78
CA ARG A 170 -5.09 -9.93 -4.04
C ARG A 170 -6.30 -9.79 -3.14
N GLY A 171 -6.63 -8.55 -2.77
CA GLY A 171 -7.91 -8.24 -2.13
C GLY A 171 -9.00 -8.12 -3.18
N VAL A 172 -9.70 -9.21 -3.51
CA VAL A 172 -10.80 -9.20 -4.49
C VAL A 172 -11.97 -8.38 -3.94
N CYS A 173 -12.40 -7.39 -4.71
CA CYS A 173 -13.40 -6.42 -4.30
C CYS A 173 -14.79 -6.83 -4.80
N GLU A 174 -15.78 -6.70 -3.92
CA GLU A 174 -17.19 -6.67 -4.30
C GLU A 174 -17.64 -5.21 -4.34
N VAL A 175 -17.85 -4.69 -5.55
CA VAL A 175 -18.23 -3.28 -5.77
C VAL A 175 -19.74 -3.18 -5.99
N GLY A 176 -20.39 -2.31 -5.23
CA GLY A 176 -21.82 -2.03 -5.31
C GLY A 176 -22.16 -0.87 -6.23
N GLU A 177 -23.35 -0.31 -6.03
CA GLU A 177 -23.81 0.92 -6.69
C GLU A 177 -22.89 2.10 -6.35
N ASP A 178 -22.83 3.09 -7.25
CA ASP A 178 -21.99 4.29 -7.13
C ASP A 178 -20.49 4.00 -6.86
N GLU A 179 -20.00 2.84 -7.30
CA GLU A 179 -18.61 2.39 -7.11
C GLU A 179 -18.22 2.29 -5.63
N ILE A 180 -19.16 1.92 -4.76
CA ILE A 180 -18.91 1.77 -3.33
C ILE A 180 -18.50 0.33 -3.02
N LEU A 181 -17.39 0.17 -2.30
CA LEU A 181 -16.91 -1.13 -1.86
C LEU A 181 -17.89 -1.73 -0.84
N ARG A 182 -18.39 -2.94 -1.11
CA ARG A 182 -19.22 -3.72 -0.20
C ARG A 182 -18.41 -4.68 0.66
N ALA A 183 -17.38 -5.28 0.07
CA ALA A 183 -16.47 -6.19 0.76
C ALA A 183 -15.14 -6.27 0.02
N VAL A 184 -14.07 -6.55 0.77
CA VAL A 184 -12.77 -6.93 0.20
C VAL A 184 -12.31 -8.23 0.82
N ARG A 185 -11.98 -9.22 -0.02
CA ARG A 185 -11.60 -10.56 0.42
C ARG A 185 -10.21 -10.90 -0.08
N GLU A 186 -9.30 -11.19 0.85
CA GLU A 186 -8.01 -11.77 0.49
C GLU A 186 -8.22 -13.10 -0.23
N THR A 187 -7.71 -13.16 -1.45
CA THR A 187 -7.78 -14.30 -2.34
C THR A 187 -6.35 -14.66 -2.73
N TYR A 188 -5.98 -15.92 -2.53
CA TYR A 188 -4.62 -16.44 -2.64
C TYR A 188 -4.46 -17.27 -3.91
N ASN A 189 -3.20 -17.47 -4.32
CA ASN A 189 -2.83 -18.32 -5.45
C ASN A 189 -3.63 -18.03 -6.72
N ILE A 190 -3.86 -16.76 -7.03
CA ILE A 190 -4.54 -16.37 -8.26
C ILE A 190 -3.57 -16.58 -9.43
N ILE A 191 -3.89 -17.51 -10.33
CA ILE A 191 -3.02 -17.92 -11.45
C ILE A 191 -3.83 -17.90 -12.74
N LYS A 192 -3.24 -17.35 -13.80
CA LYS A 192 -3.77 -17.48 -15.16
C LYS A 192 -3.25 -18.77 -15.80
N THR A 193 -4.16 -19.69 -16.11
CA THR A 193 -3.89 -20.95 -16.81
C THR A 193 -4.49 -20.92 -18.22
N ALA A 194 -4.25 -21.96 -19.01
CA ALA A 194 -4.86 -22.11 -20.33
C ALA A 194 -6.39 -22.26 -20.26
N GLU A 195 -6.92 -22.77 -19.15
CA GLU A 195 -8.36 -22.97 -18.92
C GLU A 195 -9.07 -21.75 -18.28
N GLY A 196 -8.33 -20.72 -17.88
CA GLY A 196 -8.87 -19.52 -17.23
C GLY A 196 -8.12 -19.14 -15.94
N LEU A 197 -8.80 -18.45 -15.02
CA LEU A 197 -8.22 -18.10 -13.72
C LEU A 197 -8.52 -19.19 -12.68
N THR A 198 -7.51 -19.56 -11.90
CA THR A 198 -7.67 -20.36 -10.68
C THR A 198 -7.29 -19.51 -9.46
N ALA A 199 -7.93 -19.76 -8.31
CA ALA A 199 -7.70 -19.04 -7.07
C ALA A 199 -8.16 -19.87 -5.85
N SER A 200 -7.65 -19.54 -4.66
CA SER A 200 -8.05 -20.18 -3.41
C SER A 200 -8.32 -19.17 -2.28
N ASP A 201 -9.14 -19.56 -1.31
CA ASP A 201 -9.25 -18.84 -0.04
C ASP A 201 -8.05 -19.15 0.89
N LYS A 202 -8.10 -18.61 2.12
CA LYS A 202 -7.08 -18.81 3.16
C LYS A 202 -6.94 -20.27 3.62
N GLU A 203 -8.01 -21.05 3.52
CA GLU A 203 -8.04 -22.47 3.89
C GLU A 203 -7.59 -23.38 2.74
N GLY A 204 -7.36 -22.80 1.55
CA GLY A 204 -6.98 -23.52 0.34
C GLY A 204 -8.17 -24.04 -0.46
N ASN A 205 -9.41 -23.65 -0.11
CA ASN A 205 -10.57 -24.04 -0.90
C ASN A 205 -10.62 -23.21 -2.19
N PRO A 206 -11.05 -23.81 -3.32
CA PRO A 206 -11.13 -23.09 -4.58
C PRO A 206 -12.20 -22.00 -4.53
N VAL A 207 -11.88 -20.83 -5.09
CA VAL A 207 -12.82 -19.71 -5.24
C VAL A 207 -12.84 -19.21 -6.68
N THR A 208 -13.99 -18.67 -7.10
CA THR A 208 -14.15 -18.12 -8.45
C THR A 208 -13.75 -16.65 -8.48
N VAL A 209 -12.99 -16.28 -9.50
CA VAL A 209 -12.54 -14.91 -9.79
C VAL A 209 -12.76 -14.59 -11.26
N ARG A 210 -12.99 -13.32 -11.60
CA ARG A 210 -13.12 -12.85 -12.98
C ARG A 210 -11.99 -11.88 -13.33
N GLU A 211 -11.54 -11.91 -14.59
CA GLU A 211 -10.46 -11.04 -15.07
C GLU A 211 -10.79 -9.54 -14.95
N ASP A 212 -12.06 -9.18 -15.14
CA ASP A 212 -12.57 -7.82 -15.14
C ASP A 212 -12.92 -7.27 -13.75
N GLN A 213 -12.79 -8.07 -12.70
CA GLN A 213 -13.18 -7.66 -11.35
C GLN A 213 -12.13 -6.75 -10.71
N HIS A 214 -12.58 -5.83 -9.86
CA HIS A 214 -11.67 -4.96 -9.12
C HIS A 214 -10.91 -5.71 -8.02
N VAL A 215 -9.67 -5.31 -7.81
CA VAL A 215 -8.82 -5.74 -6.71
C VAL A 215 -8.17 -4.56 -6.01
N SER A 216 -7.97 -4.71 -4.70
CA SER A 216 -7.18 -3.80 -3.88
C SER A 216 -5.71 -4.18 -3.96
N MET A 217 -4.88 -3.20 -4.28
CA MET A 217 -3.40 -3.26 -4.24
C MET A 217 -2.83 -2.51 -3.03
N ASN A 218 -3.62 -2.40 -1.95
CA ASN A 218 -3.27 -1.70 -0.72
C ASN A 218 -2.98 -0.20 -0.91
N MET A 219 -3.74 0.45 -1.80
CA MET A 219 -3.68 1.88 -2.10
C MET A 219 -4.94 2.57 -1.56
N TRP A 220 -4.82 3.28 -0.44
CA TRP A 220 -5.96 3.81 0.33
C TRP A 220 -5.83 5.31 0.59
N GLY A 221 -6.83 6.10 0.20
CA GLY A 221 -6.96 7.51 0.57
C GLY A 221 -7.77 7.64 1.86
N LEU A 222 -7.14 8.11 2.92
CA LEU A 222 -7.64 8.11 4.30
C LEU A 222 -7.68 9.52 4.88
N THR A 223 -8.50 9.71 5.90
CA THR A 223 -8.56 10.96 6.68
C THR A 223 -7.75 10.84 7.97
N PRO A 224 -7.29 11.96 8.58
CA PRO A 224 -6.59 11.93 9.87
C PRO A 224 -7.39 11.23 10.98
N ALA A 225 -8.73 11.32 10.93
CA ALA A 225 -9.60 10.65 11.89
C ALA A 225 -9.47 9.12 11.85
N PHE A 226 -9.06 8.54 10.71
CA PHE A 226 -8.82 7.11 10.58
C PHE A 226 -7.65 6.65 11.46
N ILE A 227 -6.63 7.49 11.70
CA ILE A 227 -5.51 7.13 12.58
C ILE A 227 -6.00 6.88 14.01
N LYS A 228 -6.99 7.67 14.49
CA LYS A 228 -7.61 7.46 15.80
C LYS A 228 -8.38 6.14 15.87
N GLU A 229 -8.95 5.69 14.75
CA GLU A 229 -9.58 4.37 14.70
C GLU A 229 -8.54 3.27 14.85
N LEU A 230 -7.40 3.40 14.18
CA LEU A 230 -6.28 2.45 14.32
C LEU A 230 -5.76 2.41 15.75
N GLU A 231 -5.59 3.57 16.38
CA GLU A 231 -5.13 3.72 17.77
C GLU A 231 -6.09 3.02 18.75
N ARG A 232 -7.40 3.16 18.53
CA ARG A 232 -8.42 2.52 19.36
C ARG A 232 -8.47 1.00 19.15
N GLY A 233 -8.36 0.52 17.92
CA GLY A 233 -8.45 -0.91 17.60
C GLY A 233 -7.19 -1.70 17.91
N PHE A 234 -6.02 -1.05 18.01
CA PHE A 234 -4.76 -1.77 18.21
C PHE A 234 -4.66 -2.49 19.57
N PRO A 235 -5.06 -1.90 20.72
CA PRO A 235 -5.18 -2.62 21.98
C PRO A 235 -6.11 -3.85 21.90
N GLU A 236 -7.24 -3.73 21.20
CA GLU A 236 -8.19 -4.84 21.04
C GLU A 236 -7.54 -6.00 20.27
N PHE A 237 -6.86 -5.68 19.17
CA PHE A 237 -6.06 -6.65 18.42
C PHE A 237 -5.01 -7.34 19.30
N LEU A 238 -4.23 -6.58 20.06
CA LEU A 238 -3.18 -7.13 20.93
C LEU A 238 -3.77 -8.02 22.03
N SER A 239 -4.92 -7.67 22.59
CA SER A 239 -5.62 -8.46 23.61
C SER A 239 -6.19 -9.78 23.08
N GLY A 240 -6.48 -9.84 21.78
CA GLY A 240 -6.99 -11.04 21.10
C GLY A 240 -5.92 -12.05 20.70
N LEU A 241 -4.64 -11.72 20.89
CA LEU A 241 -3.54 -12.62 20.57
C LEU A 241 -3.54 -13.84 21.48
N LYS A 242 -3.42 -15.03 20.88
CA LYS A 242 -3.27 -16.27 21.62
C LYS A 242 -1.85 -16.40 22.15
N GLU A 243 -1.68 -17.13 23.25
CA GLU A 243 -0.35 -17.48 23.75
C GLU A 243 0.47 -18.17 22.64
N GLY A 244 1.69 -17.68 22.40
CA GLY A 244 2.57 -18.16 21.34
C GLY A 244 2.27 -17.61 19.93
N ASP A 245 1.34 -16.67 19.77
CA ASP A 245 1.08 -16.03 18.48
C ASP A 245 2.17 -14.99 18.14
N LEU A 246 3.06 -15.39 17.23
CA LEU A 246 4.17 -14.56 16.75
C LEU A 246 3.94 -14.01 15.33
N LYS A 247 2.78 -14.29 14.71
CA LYS A 247 2.58 -14.09 13.26
C LYS A 247 1.32 -13.31 12.88
N SER A 248 0.36 -13.15 13.78
CA SER A 248 -0.83 -12.34 13.52
C SER A 248 -0.50 -10.88 13.23
N GLU A 249 -1.24 -10.29 12.30
CA GLU A 249 -1.01 -8.94 11.79
C GLU A 249 -2.28 -8.10 11.89
N TYR A 250 -2.10 -6.86 12.31
CA TYR A 250 -3.05 -5.76 12.29
C TYR A 250 -3.01 -5.13 10.90
N LEU A 251 -3.93 -5.54 10.02
CA LEU A 251 -3.91 -5.23 8.59
C LEU A 251 -4.99 -4.20 8.21
N LEU A 252 -4.63 -3.17 7.44
CA LEU A 252 -5.57 -2.15 6.95
C LEU A 252 -6.78 -2.73 6.21
N PRO A 253 -6.63 -3.67 5.25
CA PRO A 253 -7.78 -4.19 4.52
C PRO A 253 -8.80 -4.86 5.44
N THR A 254 -8.33 -5.62 6.44
CA THR A 254 -9.20 -6.28 7.43
C THR A 254 -9.97 -5.28 8.28
N ILE A 255 -9.30 -4.21 8.73
CA ILE A 255 -9.90 -3.15 9.54
C ILE A 255 -10.97 -2.40 8.72
N ILE A 256 -10.63 -2.00 7.49
CA ILE A 256 -11.55 -1.29 6.59
C ILE A 256 -12.75 -2.16 6.22
N ASP A 257 -12.54 -3.44 5.90
CA ASP A 257 -13.63 -4.38 5.60
C ASP A 257 -14.58 -4.53 6.78
N GLN A 258 -14.06 -4.62 8.02
CA GLN A 258 -14.89 -4.65 9.21
C GLN A 258 -15.68 -3.35 9.41
N MET A 259 -15.05 -2.19 9.19
CA MET A 259 -15.74 -0.90 9.28
C MET A 259 -16.85 -0.73 8.24
N ILE A 260 -16.68 -1.26 7.03
CA ILE A 260 -17.72 -1.29 5.99
C ILE A 260 -18.90 -2.14 6.48
N LYS A 261 -18.64 -3.36 6.98
CA LYS A 261 -19.67 -4.27 7.50
C LYS A 261 -20.44 -3.68 8.69
N ASP A 262 -19.76 -2.93 9.53
CA ASP A 262 -20.35 -2.24 10.69
C ASP A 262 -21.08 -0.94 10.31
N GLY A 263 -21.08 -0.54 9.03
CA GLY A 263 -21.70 0.69 8.55
C GLY A 263 -20.99 1.96 9.03
N ARG A 264 -19.70 1.85 9.39
CA ARG A 264 -18.88 2.94 9.93
C ARG A 264 -17.99 3.60 8.88
N ALA A 265 -17.74 2.95 7.75
CA ALA A 265 -16.96 3.49 6.65
C ALA A 265 -17.71 3.36 5.32
N ARG A 266 -17.51 4.35 4.45
CA ARG A 266 -17.87 4.32 3.04
C ARG A 266 -16.58 4.43 2.25
N VAL A 267 -16.33 3.45 1.37
CA VAL A 267 -15.13 3.42 0.54
C VAL A 267 -15.52 3.58 -0.92
N LYS A 268 -15.10 4.68 -1.54
CA LYS A 268 -15.19 4.89 -2.99
C LYS A 268 -14.07 4.12 -3.70
N VAL A 269 -14.44 3.24 -4.63
CA VAL A 269 -13.51 2.53 -5.51
C VAL A 269 -13.25 3.39 -6.73
N LEU A 270 -12.01 3.85 -6.89
CA LEU A 270 -11.59 4.65 -8.03
C LEU A 270 -10.92 3.73 -9.04
N GLU A 271 -11.68 3.26 -10.03
CA GLU A 271 -11.17 2.35 -11.05
C GLU A 271 -9.98 2.98 -11.78
N THR A 272 -8.91 2.20 -11.97
CA THR A 272 -7.81 2.55 -12.87
C THR A 272 -7.58 1.44 -13.90
N ARG A 273 -7.14 1.85 -15.10
CA ARG A 273 -6.70 0.93 -16.14
C ARG A 273 -5.18 0.79 -16.19
N ASP A 274 -4.47 1.45 -15.27
CA ASP A 274 -3.04 1.27 -15.08
C ASP A 274 -2.69 -0.22 -14.90
N HIS A 275 -1.53 -0.58 -15.40
CA HIS A 275 -0.93 -1.89 -15.12
C HIS A 275 -0.15 -1.81 -13.82
N TRP A 276 -0.55 -2.65 -12.86
CA TRP A 276 0.20 -2.83 -11.63
C TRP A 276 1.29 -3.86 -11.87
N PHE A 277 2.50 -3.56 -11.41
CA PHE A 277 3.56 -4.54 -11.31
C PHE A 277 4.40 -4.25 -10.09
N GLY A 278 5.00 -5.27 -9.50
CA GLY A 278 5.81 -5.15 -8.29
C GLY A 278 6.87 -6.24 -8.25
N VAL A 279 7.88 -6.04 -7.42
CA VAL A 279 8.92 -7.06 -7.22
C VAL A 279 8.45 -8.01 -6.13
N THR A 280 7.69 -9.05 -6.53
CA THR A 280 7.26 -10.10 -5.60
C THR A 280 8.38 -11.12 -5.41
N TYR A 281 9.05 -11.47 -6.50
CA TYR A 281 10.19 -12.37 -6.58
C TYR A 281 11.42 -11.64 -7.13
N LYS A 282 12.62 -12.13 -6.81
CA LYS A 282 13.86 -11.53 -7.32
C LYS A 282 13.92 -11.57 -8.85
N GLU A 283 13.32 -12.62 -9.41
CA GLU A 283 13.18 -12.91 -10.83
C GLU A 283 12.26 -11.90 -11.55
N ASP A 284 11.37 -11.22 -10.84
CA ASP A 284 10.45 -10.22 -11.43
C ASP A 284 11.18 -8.93 -11.84
N LYS A 285 12.40 -8.69 -11.31
CA LYS A 285 13.13 -7.43 -11.52
C LYS A 285 13.35 -7.11 -13.00
N GLU A 286 13.76 -8.10 -13.80
CA GLU A 286 14.02 -7.89 -15.23
C GLU A 286 12.73 -7.47 -15.95
N GLY A 287 11.60 -8.14 -15.64
CA GLY A 287 10.29 -7.79 -16.17
C GLY A 287 9.80 -6.40 -15.74
N VAL A 288 10.06 -6.01 -14.49
CA VAL A 288 9.78 -4.65 -14.01
C VAL A 288 10.61 -3.61 -14.78
N ALA A 289 11.92 -3.83 -14.93
CA ALA A 289 12.79 -2.91 -15.65
C ALA A 289 12.44 -2.81 -17.15
N GLU A 290 11.95 -3.89 -17.76
CA GLU A 290 11.39 -3.88 -19.11
C GLU A 290 10.09 -3.08 -19.20
N SER A 291 9.19 -3.26 -18.23
CA SER A 291 7.93 -2.51 -18.15
C SER A 291 8.19 -1.01 -18.02
N ILE A 292 9.13 -0.60 -17.18
CA ILE A 292 9.57 0.79 -17.04
C ILE A 292 10.17 1.34 -18.35
N ARG A 293 11.04 0.57 -19.02
CA ARG A 293 11.59 0.97 -20.32
C ARG A 293 10.49 1.14 -21.38
N ALA A 294 9.47 0.29 -21.36
CA ALA A 294 8.32 0.42 -22.25
C ALA A 294 7.56 1.73 -21.98
N LEU A 295 7.31 2.07 -20.70
CA LEU A 295 6.64 3.30 -20.30
C LEU A 295 7.44 4.55 -20.71
N ILE A 296 8.78 4.53 -20.58
CA ILE A 296 9.67 5.58 -21.08
C ILE A 296 9.57 5.70 -22.60
N SER A 297 9.60 4.57 -23.34
CA SER A 297 9.51 4.57 -24.81
C SER A 297 8.17 5.10 -25.34
N GLN A 298 7.11 4.95 -24.55
CA GLN A 298 5.77 5.48 -24.81
C GLN A 298 5.63 6.96 -24.43
N GLY A 299 6.66 7.57 -23.82
CA GLY A 299 6.65 8.96 -23.39
C GLY A 299 5.86 9.21 -22.10
N VAL A 300 5.53 8.16 -21.34
CA VAL A 300 4.86 8.29 -20.04
C VAL A 300 5.81 8.92 -19.01
N TYR A 301 7.08 8.51 -19.04
CA TYR A 301 8.14 9.05 -18.19
C TYR A 301 9.33 9.55 -19.02
N PRO A 302 10.05 10.58 -18.53
CA PRO A 302 11.39 10.87 -19.01
C PRO A 302 12.36 9.73 -18.65
N GLU A 303 13.50 9.67 -19.33
CA GLU A 303 14.56 8.68 -19.02
C GLU A 303 15.13 8.86 -17.61
N LYS A 304 15.11 10.09 -17.07
CA LYS A 304 15.48 10.39 -15.69
C LYS A 304 14.35 11.16 -15.02
N LEU A 305 13.83 10.64 -13.90
CA LEU A 305 12.71 11.27 -13.19
C LEU A 305 13.12 12.53 -12.45
N PHE A 306 14.30 12.52 -11.86
CA PHE A 306 14.84 13.59 -11.03
C PHE A 306 16.22 14.01 -11.55
N GLN A 307 16.51 15.31 -11.53
CA GLN A 307 17.81 15.86 -11.94
C GLN A 307 18.81 15.89 -10.79
#